data_AF-A0A936YZ28-F1
#
_entry.id   AF-A0A936YZ28-F1
#
_cell.length_a   1.000
_cell.length_b   1.000
_cell.length_c   1.000
_cell.angle_alpha   90.00
_cell.angle_beta   90.00
_cell.angle_gamma   90.00
#
_symmetry.space_group_name_H-M   'P 1'
#
loop_
_entity.id
_entity.type
_entity.pdbx_description
1 polymer ?
#
loop_
_entity_poly.entity_id
_entity_poly.type
_entity_poly.pdbx_seq_one_letter_code
_entity_poly.pdbx_strand_id
1 'polypeptide(L)'
;MELTPAITLHLGAALGAVATGPVALWARLGARQRPRLHRAFGYAWVTLMLVTATSALFIRDRQMPNIAGFTPIHLLVPLTIFSLVQAFRFLARGNIAAHARTMRLLYLGACVVAGLFTLLPQRYLGRLLWGRLAPLAPIAQNTPPWVWGLLAGLVVLGWMQSRDRTASLGAVTGPPVGMALFGLWGSVSAFGRSPLIAEALVLWLIAFGVATAILARRPAAAWYDRGTRTFDLAGSWAPLALFLAVFLTRYAVSVQLALHPLLAEERAFALPAAALYGAFSGVFAGRAARLWRLALRPQPSLAAA
;
A
#
# COMPACT_ATOMS: atom_id res chain seq x y z
N MET A 1 20.54 -20.42 -10.57
CA MET A 1 19.58 -21.28 -11.31
C MET A 1 19.13 -20.47 -12.50
N GLU A 2 19.29 -21.01 -13.70
CA GLU A 2 18.69 -20.42 -14.90
C GLU A 2 17.18 -20.72 -14.91
N LEU A 3 16.39 -19.83 -15.51
CA LEU A 3 14.95 -20.02 -15.65
C LEU A 3 14.68 -21.05 -16.75
N THR A 4 14.66 -22.33 -16.39
CA THR A 4 14.26 -23.39 -17.30
C THR A 4 12.75 -23.29 -17.60
N PRO A 5 12.27 -23.83 -18.74
CA PRO A 5 10.84 -23.85 -19.06
C PRO A 5 9.98 -24.46 -17.95
N ALA A 6 10.48 -25.51 -17.29
CA ALA A 6 9.79 -26.15 -16.16
C ALA A 6 9.67 -25.22 -14.95
N ILE A 7 10.73 -24.46 -14.62
CA ILE A 7 10.71 -23.48 -13.52
C ILE A 7 9.75 -22.35 -13.85
N THR A 8 9.76 -21.83 -15.07
CA THR A 8 8.87 -20.76 -15.52
C THR A 8 7.40 -21.19 -15.48
N LEU A 9 7.09 -22.38 -15.98
CA LEU A 9 5.74 -22.95 -15.91
C LEU A 9 5.28 -23.13 -14.46
N HIS A 10 6.13 -23.71 -13.61
CA HIS A 10 5.85 -23.93 -12.21
C HIS A 10 5.57 -22.61 -11.47
N LEU A 11 6.46 -21.62 -11.65
CA LEU A 11 6.35 -20.31 -11.03
C LEU A 11 5.08 -19.58 -11.47
N GLY A 12 4.79 -19.56 -12.78
CA GLY A 12 3.58 -18.94 -13.31
C GLY A 12 2.31 -19.59 -12.76
N ALA A 13 2.26 -20.93 -12.75
CA ALA A 13 1.13 -21.67 -12.18
C ALA A 13 0.97 -21.43 -10.67
N ALA A 14 2.08 -21.44 -9.92
CA ALA A 14 2.07 -21.21 -8.47
C ALA A 14 1.59 -19.80 -8.12
N LEU A 15 2.08 -18.76 -8.81
CA LEU A 15 1.63 -17.38 -8.64
C LEU A 15 0.14 -17.23 -9.01
N GLY A 16 -0.29 -17.86 -10.10
CA GLY A 16 -1.71 -17.92 -10.47
C GLY A 16 -2.57 -18.58 -9.39
N ALA A 17 -2.10 -19.68 -8.79
CA ALA A 17 -2.82 -20.37 -7.72
C ALA A 17 -2.92 -19.50 -6.45
N VAL A 18 -1.84 -18.81 -6.07
CA VAL A 18 -1.84 -17.83 -4.96
C VAL A 18 -2.84 -16.70 -5.23
N ALA A 19 -2.95 -16.21 -6.47
CA ALA A 19 -3.88 -15.13 -6.82
C ALA A 19 -5.35 -15.58 -6.89
N THR A 20 -5.62 -16.76 -7.43
CA THR A 20 -7.00 -17.25 -7.66
C THR A 20 -7.65 -17.87 -6.43
N GLY A 21 -6.86 -18.47 -5.53
CA GLY A 21 -7.37 -19.12 -4.32
C GLY A 21 -8.16 -18.21 -3.37
N PRO A 22 -7.68 -16.99 -3.02
CA PRO A 22 -8.42 -16.04 -2.19
C PRO A 22 -9.78 -15.67 -2.77
N VAL A 23 -9.88 -15.54 -4.10
CA VAL A 23 -11.13 -15.22 -4.78
C VAL A 23 -12.13 -16.38 -4.65
N ALA A 24 -11.66 -17.62 -4.84
CA ALA A 24 -12.48 -18.82 -4.66
C ALA A 24 -13.00 -18.99 -3.22
N LEU A 25 -12.16 -18.67 -2.22
CA LEU A 25 -12.52 -18.73 -0.80
C LEU A 25 -13.48 -17.60 -0.43
N TRP A 26 -13.17 -16.36 -0.79
CA TRP A 26 -14.00 -15.19 -0.54
C TRP A 26 -15.39 -15.31 -1.14
N ALA A 27 -15.53 -15.93 -2.32
CA ALA A 27 -16.82 -16.17 -2.96
C ALA A 27 -17.81 -17.00 -2.10
N ARG A 28 -17.34 -17.66 -1.03
CA ARG A 28 -18.18 -18.38 -0.05
C ARG A 28 -18.17 -17.76 1.35
N LEU A 29 -17.50 -16.62 1.55
CA LEU A 29 -17.47 -15.89 2.83
C LEU A 29 -18.58 -14.83 2.91
N GLY A 30 -19.07 -14.59 4.12
CA GLY A 30 -20.05 -13.55 4.43
C GLY A 30 -21.51 -13.91 4.07
N ALA A 31 -22.40 -12.93 4.30
CA ALA A 31 -23.85 -13.11 4.09
C ALA A 31 -24.23 -13.32 2.61
N ARG A 32 -23.45 -12.77 1.67
CA ARG A 32 -23.73 -12.86 0.22
C ARG A 32 -22.76 -13.82 -0.46
N GLN A 33 -23.22 -15.05 -0.70
CA GLN A 33 -22.44 -16.08 -1.39
C GLN A 33 -22.52 -15.95 -2.92
N ARG A 34 -21.44 -16.32 -3.61
CA ARG A 34 -21.26 -16.18 -5.06
C ARG A 34 -20.86 -17.52 -5.70
N PRO A 35 -21.81 -18.47 -5.84
CA PRO A 35 -21.49 -19.86 -6.19
C PRO A 35 -20.89 -20.03 -7.60
N ARG A 36 -21.23 -19.16 -8.56
CA ARG A 36 -20.63 -19.19 -9.90
C ARG A 36 -19.14 -18.81 -9.86
N LEU A 37 -18.79 -17.76 -9.11
CA LEU A 37 -17.40 -17.33 -8.95
C LEU A 37 -16.57 -18.38 -8.19
N HIS A 38 -17.13 -18.96 -7.13
CA HIS A 38 -16.45 -20.03 -6.40
C HIS A 38 -16.10 -21.21 -7.31
N ARG A 39 -17.00 -21.64 -8.20
CA ARG A 39 -16.73 -22.73 -9.15
C ARG A 39 -15.71 -22.34 -10.20
N ALA A 40 -15.86 -21.18 -10.83
CA ALA A 40 -14.93 -20.73 -11.88
C ALA A 40 -13.49 -20.61 -11.35
N PHE A 41 -13.30 -19.87 -10.26
CA PHE A 41 -11.99 -19.71 -9.63
C PHE A 41 -11.51 -20.99 -8.93
N GLY A 42 -12.43 -21.83 -8.44
CA GLY A 42 -12.10 -23.14 -7.88
C GLY A 42 -11.52 -24.08 -8.91
N TYR A 43 -12.12 -24.20 -10.09
CA TYR A 43 -11.57 -25.02 -11.19
C TYR A 43 -10.24 -24.45 -11.69
N ALA A 44 -10.16 -23.15 -11.91
CA ALA A 44 -8.91 -22.50 -12.30
C ALA A 44 -7.79 -22.80 -11.28
N TRP A 45 -8.07 -22.63 -9.99
CA TRP A 45 -7.13 -22.90 -8.92
C TRP A 45 -6.70 -24.38 -8.88
N VAL A 46 -7.63 -25.34 -8.99
CA VAL A 46 -7.30 -26.77 -9.01
C VAL A 46 -6.40 -27.13 -10.19
N THR A 47 -6.71 -26.62 -11.39
CA THR A 47 -5.87 -26.82 -12.58
C THR A 47 -4.47 -26.26 -12.38
N LEU A 48 -4.35 -25.05 -11.83
CA LEU A 48 -3.06 -24.43 -11.52
C LEU A 48 -2.28 -25.25 -10.49
N MET A 49 -2.92 -25.75 -9.43
CA MET A 49 -2.29 -26.62 -8.44
C MET A 49 -1.76 -27.93 -9.04
N LEU A 50 -2.50 -28.54 -9.97
CA LEU A 50 -2.04 -29.74 -10.68
C LEU A 50 -0.82 -29.42 -11.57
N VAL A 51 -0.86 -28.32 -12.33
CA VAL A 51 0.29 -27.87 -13.13
C VAL A 51 1.50 -27.59 -12.24
N THR A 52 1.33 -26.90 -11.12
CA THR A 52 2.39 -26.64 -10.13
C THR A 52 2.97 -27.94 -9.57
N ALA A 53 2.12 -28.87 -9.14
CA ALA A 53 2.54 -30.15 -8.58
C ALA A 53 3.30 -31.02 -9.59
N THR A 54 2.80 -31.13 -10.82
CA THR A 54 3.43 -31.91 -11.89
C THR A 54 4.74 -31.30 -12.36
N SER A 55 4.78 -29.98 -12.59
CA SER A 55 6.01 -29.28 -13.00
C SER A 55 7.10 -29.31 -11.92
N ALA A 56 6.73 -29.35 -10.63
CA ALA A 56 7.68 -29.48 -9.53
C ALA A 56 8.49 -30.78 -9.60
N LEU A 57 7.94 -31.85 -10.18
CA LEU A 57 8.64 -33.12 -10.36
C LEU A 57 9.84 -33.03 -11.30
N PHE A 58 10.00 -31.93 -12.04
CA PHE A 58 11.14 -31.67 -12.93
C PHE A 58 12.14 -30.66 -12.35
N ILE A 59 11.86 -30.08 -11.19
CA ILE A 59 12.73 -29.10 -10.55
C ILE A 59 13.63 -29.84 -9.55
N ARG A 60 14.93 -29.54 -9.58
CA ARG A 60 15.92 -30.14 -8.69
C ARG A 60 16.76 -29.05 -8.03
N ASP A 61 17.02 -29.20 -6.74
CA ASP A 61 17.90 -28.31 -5.98
C ASP A 61 18.89 -29.16 -5.19
N ARG A 62 20.17 -29.06 -5.56
CA ARG A 62 21.28 -29.81 -4.95
C ARG A 62 22.00 -29.02 -3.86
N GLN A 63 21.65 -27.75 -3.64
CA GLN A 63 22.34 -26.87 -2.68
C GLN A 63 21.74 -26.96 -1.27
N MET A 64 20.50 -27.42 -1.15
CA MET A 64 19.79 -27.61 0.11
C MET A 64 19.82 -29.10 0.51
N PRO A 65 19.51 -29.47 1.78
CA PRO A 65 19.31 -30.86 2.16
C PRO A 65 18.33 -31.54 1.19
N ASN A 66 18.81 -32.57 0.48
CA ASN A 66 18.08 -33.19 -0.62
C ASN A 66 18.43 -34.68 -0.75
N ILE A 67 17.51 -35.43 -1.35
CA ILE A 67 17.73 -36.81 -1.81
C ILE A 67 17.56 -36.80 -3.33
N ALA A 68 18.63 -37.12 -4.08
CA ALA A 68 18.63 -37.09 -5.55
C ALA A 68 18.15 -35.75 -6.18
N GLY A 69 18.38 -34.62 -5.49
CA GLY A 69 17.94 -33.29 -5.91
C GLY A 69 16.51 -32.93 -5.49
N PHE A 70 15.77 -33.82 -4.83
CA PHE A 70 14.49 -33.52 -4.21
C PHE A 70 14.69 -33.01 -2.79
N THR A 71 14.32 -31.75 -2.56
CA THR A 71 14.32 -31.14 -1.21
C THR A 71 13.00 -31.44 -0.48
N PRO A 72 12.92 -31.30 0.87
CA PRO A 72 11.72 -31.62 1.65
C PRO A 72 10.41 -31.00 1.15
N ILE A 73 10.47 -29.85 0.47
CA ILE A 73 9.28 -29.20 -0.11
C ILE A 73 8.59 -30.05 -1.20
N HIS A 74 9.30 -31.00 -1.83
CA HIS A 74 8.70 -31.88 -2.83
C HIS A 74 7.70 -32.87 -2.23
N LEU A 75 7.71 -33.08 -0.90
CA LEU A 75 6.66 -33.84 -0.22
C LEU A 75 5.28 -33.17 -0.35
N LEU A 76 5.24 -31.86 -0.67
CA LEU A 76 3.99 -31.17 -0.98
C LEU A 76 3.34 -31.65 -2.27
N VAL A 77 4.09 -32.27 -3.20
CA VAL A 77 3.54 -32.79 -4.46
C VAL A 77 2.55 -33.93 -4.21
N PRO A 78 2.95 -35.07 -3.60
CA PRO A 78 2.01 -36.15 -3.32
C PRO A 78 0.91 -35.72 -2.34
N LEU A 79 1.23 -34.88 -1.36
CA LEU A 79 0.24 -34.32 -0.43
C LEU A 79 -0.83 -33.50 -1.15
N THR A 80 -0.43 -32.66 -2.11
CA THR A 80 -1.35 -31.83 -2.90
C THR A 80 -2.27 -32.69 -3.74
N ILE A 81 -1.70 -33.64 -4.50
CA ILE A 81 -2.48 -34.53 -5.36
C ILE A 81 -3.48 -35.34 -4.53
N PHE A 82 -3.02 -35.95 -3.44
CA PHE A 82 -3.89 -36.70 -2.53
C PHE A 82 -5.00 -35.83 -1.95
N SER A 83 -4.67 -34.62 -1.47
CA SER A 83 -5.64 -33.70 -0.89
C SER A 83 -6.71 -33.25 -1.89
N LEU A 84 -6.33 -33.00 -3.14
CA LEU A 84 -7.29 -32.66 -4.21
C LEU A 84 -8.25 -33.81 -4.47
N VAL A 85 -7.73 -35.04 -4.63
CA VAL A 85 -8.57 -36.23 -4.82
C VAL A 85 -9.55 -36.39 -3.66
N GLN A 86 -9.08 -36.29 -2.41
CA GLN A 86 -9.93 -36.40 -1.23
C GLN A 86 -10.98 -35.27 -1.15
N ALA A 87 -10.60 -34.03 -1.49
CA ALA A 87 -11.51 -32.89 -1.48
C ALA A 87 -12.70 -33.09 -2.44
N PHE A 88 -12.46 -33.64 -3.64
CA PHE A 88 -13.52 -33.94 -4.60
C PHE A 88 -14.32 -35.20 -4.21
N ARG A 89 -13.70 -36.21 -3.58
CA ARG A 89 -14.44 -37.35 -3.02
C ARG A 89 -15.40 -36.93 -1.91
N PHE A 90 -14.99 -36.00 -1.03
CA PHE A 90 -15.89 -35.44 -0.03
C PHE A 90 -17.04 -34.65 -0.65
N LEU A 91 -16.76 -33.86 -1.70
CA LEU A 91 -17.79 -33.14 -2.44
C LEU A 91 -18.80 -34.10 -3.10
N ALA A 92 -18.32 -35.17 -3.74
CA ALA A 92 -19.18 -36.18 -4.37
C ALA A 92 -20.07 -36.92 -3.37
N ARG A 93 -19.62 -37.08 -2.12
CA ARG A 93 -20.39 -37.67 -1.01
C ARG A 93 -21.28 -36.66 -0.28
N GLY A 94 -21.38 -35.43 -0.75
CA GLY A 94 -22.14 -34.36 -0.10
C GLY A 94 -21.51 -33.81 1.19
N ASN A 95 -20.30 -34.23 1.55
CA ASN A 95 -19.61 -33.75 2.75
C ASN A 95 -18.90 -32.41 2.46
N ILE A 96 -19.68 -31.33 2.45
CA ILE A 96 -19.22 -29.98 2.14
C ILE A 96 -18.23 -29.45 3.20
N ALA A 97 -18.44 -29.80 4.48
CA ALA A 97 -17.56 -29.38 5.56
C ALA A 97 -16.14 -29.94 5.39
N ALA A 98 -16.03 -31.23 5.06
CA ALA A 98 -14.74 -31.87 4.78
C ALA A 98 -14.10 -31.32 3.50
N HIS A 99 -14.86 -31.15 2.41
CA HIS A 99 -14.36 -30.49 1.20
C HIS A 99 -13.77 -29.10 1.52
N ALA A 100 -14.52 -28.26 2.22
CA ALA A 100 -14.08 -26.91 2.57
C ALA A 100 -12.86 -26.92 3.50
N ARG A 101 -12.80 -27.84 4.47
CA ARG A 101 -11.62 -28.00 5.33
C ARG A 101 -10.39 -28.40 4.52
N THR A 102 -10.49 -29.42 3.68
CA THR A 102 -9.38 -29.90 2.85
C THR A 102 -8.89 -28.82 1.88
N MET A 103 -9.79 -28.11 1.20
CA MET A 103 -9.41 -27.04 0.27
C MET A 103 -8.71 -25.86 0.98
N ARG A 104 -9.19 -25.45 2.16
CA ARG A 104 -8.53 -24.41 2.98
C ARG A 104 -7.16 -24.84 3.46
N LEU A 105 -7.05 -26.06 4.00
CA LEU A 105 -5.76 -26.60 4.46
C LEU A 105 -4.78 -26.74 3.31
N LEU A 106 -5.24 -27.18 2.14
CA LEU A 106 -4.39 -27.29 0.96
C LEU A 106 -3.92 -25.91 0.49
N TYR A 107 -4.79 -24.90 0.46
CA TYR A 107 -4.38 -23.53 0.15
C TYR A 107 -3.35 -22.99 1.14
N LEU A 108 -3.58 -23.16 2.45
CA LEU A 108 -2.63 -22.72 3.48
C LEU A 108 -1.28 -23.46 3.39
N GLY A 109 -1.30 -24.78 3.24
CA GLY A 109 -0.07 -25.59 3.16
C GLY A 109 0.68 -25.40 1.83
N ALA A 110 -0.01 -25.56 0.70
CA ALA A 110 0.64 -25.62 -0.60
C ALA A 110 0.85 -24.25 -1.27
N CYS A 111 0.12 -23.21 -0.87
CA CYS A 111 0.36 -21.85 -1.38
C CYS A 111 1.12 -20.99 -0.35
N VAL A 112 0.65 -20.92 0.89
CA VAL A 112 1.27 -20.03 1.89
C VAL A 112 2.56 -20.61 2.45
N VAL A 113 2.53 -21.82 3.02
CA VAL A 113 3.74 -22.43 3.58
C VAL A 113 4.77 -22.69 2.49
N ALA A 114 4.38 -23.25 1.34
CA ALA A 114 5.29 -23.41 0.20
C ALA A 114 5.87 -22.06 -0.29
N GLY A 115 5.04 -21.01 -0.36
CA GLY A 115 5.47 -19.65 -0.68
C GLY A 115 6.54 -19.12 0.31
N LEU A 116 6.35 -19.32 1.61
CA LEU A 116 7.35 -18.95 2.62
C LEU A 116 8.65 -19.71 2.43
N PHE A 117 8.59 -21.02 2.13
CA PHE A 117 9.79 -21.80 1.84
C PHE A 117 10.51 -21.34 0.58
N THR A 118 9.80 -20.93 -0.48
CA THR A 118 10.43 -20.42 -1.71
C THR A 118 11.04 -19.02 -1.53
N LEU A 119 10.59 -18.27 -0.53
CA LEU A 119 11.13 -16.97 -0.15
C LEU A 119 12.34 -17.05 0.81
N LEU A 120 12.80 -18.25 1.20
CA LEU A 120 14.06 -18.39 1.95
C LEU A 120 15.24 -17.80 1.13
N PRO A 121 16.19 -17.07 1.75
CA PRO A 121 17.28 -16.37 1.04
C PRO A 121 18.16 -17.27 0.15
N GLN A 122 18.23 -18.56 0.47
CA GLN A 122 19.00 -19.55 -0.27
C GLN A 122 18.30 -19.96 -1.57
N ARG A 123 16.96 -19.86 -1.62
CA ARG A 123 16.13 -20.20 -2.79
C ARG A 123 16.14 -19.08 -3.83
N TYR A 124 15.85 -19.41 -5.08
CA TYR A 124 15.89 -18.46 -6.18
C TYR A 124 15.03 -17.20 -5.95
N LEU A 125 13.73 -17.36 -5.64
CA LEU A 125 12.83 -16.22 -5.45
C LEU A 125 13.18 -15.41 -4.20
N GLY A 126 13.55 -16.08 -3.11
CA GLY A 126 14.06 -15.41 -1.91
C GLY A 126 15.34 -14.62 -2.16
N ARG A 127 16.31 -15.18 -2.89
CA ARG A 127 17.54 -14.48 -3.27
C ARG A 127 17.27 -13.23 -4.11
N LEU A 128 16.32 -13.32 -5.05
CA LEU A 128 15.89 -12.19 -5.87
C LEU A 128 15.21 -11.11 -5.00
N LEU A 129 14.25 -11.49 -4.17
CA LEU A 129 13.50 -10.57 -3.31
C LEU A 129 14.42 -9.90 -2.29
N TRP A 130 15.13 -10.69 -1.49
CA TRP A 130 16.02 -10.17 -0.46
C TRP A 130 17.23 -9.46 -1.04
N GLY A 131 17.75 -9.89 -2.19
CA GLY A 131 18.81 -9.16 -2.91
C GLY A 131 18.35 -7.77 -3.33
N ARG A 132 17.11 -7.61 -3.80
CA ARG A 132 16.53 -6.30 -4.14
C ARG A 132 16.23 -5.44 -2.91
N LEU A 133 15.87 -6.05 -1.78
CA LEU A 133 15.55 -5.35 -0.55
C LEU A 133 16.77 -5.09 0.35
N ALA A 134 17.87 -5.83 0.18
CA ALA A 134 19.07 -5.73 1.01
C ALA A 134 19.65 -4.31 1.07
N PRO A 135 19.72 -3.53 -0.03
CA PRO A 135 20.19 -2.13 0.04
C PRO A 135 19.31 -1.22 0.91
N LEU A 136 18.04 -1.59 1.14
CA LEU A 136 17.11 -0.80 1.96
C LEU A 136 17.28 -1.08 3.46
N ALA A 137 17.88 -2.21 3.85
CA ALA A 137 18.00 -2.59 5.24
C ALA A 137 18.87 -1.61 6.06
N PRO A 138 20.05 -1.15 5.60
CA PRO A 138 20.83 -0.14 6.32
C PRO A 138 20.09 1.19 6.44
N ILE A 139 19.33 1.58 5.41
CA ILE A 139 18.52 2.82 5.43
C ILE A 139 17.48 2.73 6.55
N ALA A 140 16.76 1.61 6.62
CA ALA A 140 15.76 1.39 7.64
C ALA A 140 16.35 1.32 9.07
N GLN A 141 17.51 0.67 9.23
CA GLN A 141 18.20 0.53 10.52
C GLN A 141 18.79 1.84 11.05
N ASN A 142 19.29 2.70 10.15
CA ASN A 142 19.85 4.00 10.51
C ASN A 142 18.79 5.12 10.52
N THR A 143 17.54 4.80 10.20
CA THR A 143 16.42 5.74 10.34
C THR A 143 16.10 5.89 11.83
N PRO A 144 16.17 7.11 12.39
CA PRO A 144 15.86 7.33 13.80
C PRO A 144 14.49 6.74 14.20
N PRO A 145 14.37 6.05 15.34
CA PRO A 145 13.13 5.35 15.72
C PRO A 145 11.88 6.24 15.77
N TRP A 146 12.04 7.52 16.12
CA TRP A 146 10.93 8.48 16.17
C TRP A 146 10.28 8.71 14.80
N VAL A 147 10.99 8.48 13.68
CA VAL A 147 10.44 8.57 12.32
C VAL A 147 9.39 7.48 12.09
N TRP A 148 9.62 6.27 12.62
CA TRP A 148 8.64 5.18 12.56
C TRP A 148 7.43 5.47 13.46
N GLY A 149 7.66 6.06 14.63
CA GLY A 149 6.58 6.56 15.49
C GLY A 149 5.73 7.63 14.79
N LEU A 150 6.37 8.55 14.07
CA LEU A 150 5.70 9.56 13.26
C LEU A 150 4.87 8.91 12.14
N LEU A 151 5.44 7.97 11.38
CA LEU A 151 4.71 7.24 10.33
C LEU A 151 3.48 6.51 10.89
N ALA A 152 3.65 5.77 11.99
CA ALA A 152 2.56 5.08 12.66
C ALA A 152 1.47 6.07 13.13
N GLY A 153 1.87 7.18 13.74
CA GLY A 153 0.97 8.26 14.14
C GLY A 153 0.19 8.85 12.96
N LEU A 154 0.85 9.12 11.83
CA LEU A 154 0.20 9.62 10.61
C LEU A 154 -0.78 8.61 10.01
N VAL A 155 -0.45 7.31 10.04
CA VAL A 155 -1.36 6.23 9.61
C VAL A 155 -2.60 6.21 10.51
N VAL A 156 -2.42 6.28 11.83
CA VAL A 156 -3.52 6.30 12.80
C VAL A 156 -4.39 7.54 12.61
N LEU A 157 -3.79 8.74 12.54
CA LEU A 157 -4.51 9.99 12.32
C LEU A 157 -5.24 10.01 10.97
N GLY A 158 -4.62 9.51 9.91
CA GLY A 158 -5.24 9.39 8.60
C GLY A 158 -6.40 8.38 8.60
N TRP A 159 -6.24 7.24 9.27
CA TRP A 159 -7.30 6.25 9.46
C TRP A 159 -8.46 6.83 10.26
N MET A 160 -8.20 7.58 11.34
CA MET A 160 -9.24 8.25 12.12
C MET A 160 -10.05 9.23 11.26
N GLN A 161 -9.42 9.88 10.29
CA GLN A 161 -10.11 10.78 9.36
C GLN A 161 -10.99 10.07 8.32
N SER A 162 -10.88 8.74 8.17
CA SER A 162 -11.78 7.95 7.32
C SER A 162 -13.19 7.80 7.89
N ARG A 163 -13.38 8.19 9.15
CA ARG A 163 -14.67 8.17 9.86
C ARG A 163 -15.28 9.57 9.93
N ASP A 164 -16.60 9.61 10.04
CA ASP A 164 -17.36 10.84 10.26
C ASP A 164 -16.95 11.48 11.59
N ARG A 165 -16.80 12.79 11.60
CA ARG A 165 -16.36 13.53 12.79
C ARG A 165 -16.85 14.98 12.78
N THR A 166 -16.93 15.55 13.97
CA THR A 166 -17.11 17.00 14.15
C THR A 166 -15.75 17.66 14.39
N ALA A 167 -15.52 18.84 13.84
CA ALA A 167 -14.24 19.55 13.97
C ALA A 167 -14.44 21.05 14.13
N SER A 168 -13.73 21.67 15.08
CA SER A 168 -13.73 23.13 15.23
C SER A 168 -12.95 23.81 14.10
N LEU A 169 -13.23 25.09 13.89
CA LEU A 169 -12.52 25.93 12.92
C LEU A 169 -11.00 25.98 13.16
N GLY A 170 -10.55 25.96 14.43
CA GLY A 170 -9.14 25.83 14.79
C GLY A 170 -8.54 24.49 14.37
N ALA A 171 -9.24 23.38 14.63
CA ALA A 171 -8.79 22.03 14.26
C ALA A 171 -8.68 21.83 12.74
N VAL A 172 -9.48 22.55 11.95
CA VAL A 172 -9.44 22.52 10.49
C VAL A 172 -8.30 23.38 9.92
N THR A 173 -7.92 24.46 10.61
CA THR A 173 -6.94 25.46 10.13
C THR A 173 -5.52 25.16 10.57
N GLY A 174 -5.35 24.61 11.78
CA GLY A 174 -4.04 24.32 12.36
C GLY A 174 -3.15 23.41 11.50
N PRO A 175 -3.62 22.22 11.08
CA PRO A 175 -2.78 21.28 10.34
C PRO A 175 -2.25 21.84 9.00
N PRO A 176 -3.04 22.52 8.15
CA PRO A 176 -2.53 23.17 6.94
C PRO A 176 -1.47 24.24 7.18
N VAL A 177 -1.61 25.07 8.22
CA VAL A 177 -0.60 26.07 8.57
C VAL A 177 0.68 25.40 9.00
N GLY A 178 0.58 24.41 9.90
CA GLY A 178 1.73 23.61 10.32
C GLY A 178 2.42 22.92 9.16
N MET A 179 1.65 22.37 8.20
CA MET A 179 2.19 21.72 7.00
C MET A 179 2.85 22.70 6.04
N ALA A 180 2.29 23.90 5.84
CA ALA A 180 2.94 24.92 5.02
C ALA A 180 4.29 25.36 5.62
N LEU A 181 4.33 25.60 6.93
CA LEU A 181 5.56 25.94 7.65
C LEU A 181 6.58 24.79 7.62
N PHE A 182 6.14 23.56 7.88
CA PHE A 182 7.00 22.37 7.82
C PHE A 182 7.50 22.08 6.40
N GLY A 183 6.64 22.30 5.40
CA GLY A 183 6.92 22.22 3.97
C GLY A 183 8.01 23.20 3.56
N LEU A 184 7.90 24.45 3.97
CA LEU A 184 8.90 25.48 3.75
C LEU A 184 10.20 25.18 4.51
N TRP A 185 10.11 24.86 5.80
CA TRP A 185 11.26 24.54 6.65
C TRP A 185 12.11 23.44 6.05
N GLY A 186 11.51 22.37 5.54
CA GLY A 186 12.31 21.30 4.95
C GLY A 186 12.75 21.52 3.49
N SER A 187 12.17 22.47 2.75
CA SER A 187 12.82 22.97 1.52
C SER A 187 14.11 23.70 1.90
N VAL A 188 14.07 24.55 2.93
CA VAL A 188 15.25 25.27 3.43
C VAL A 188 16.26 24.30 4.08
N SER A 189 15.82 23.28 4.82
CA SER A 189 16.73 22.32 5.43
C SER A 189 17.41 21.42 4.40
N ALA A 190 16.71 21.05 3.33
CA ALA A 190 17.23 20.17 2.28
C ALA A 190 18.13 20.92 1.29
N PHE A 191 17.75 22.15 0.91
CA PHE A 191 18.39 22.88 -0.18
C PHE A 191 19.03 24.20 0.26
N GLY A 192 19.05 24.53 1.55
CA GLY A 192 19.49 25.86 2.03
C GLY A 192 20.96 26.20 1.76
N ARG A 193 21.80 25.19 1.49
CA ARG A 193 23.19 25.36 1.05
C ARG A 193 23.37 25.28 -0.47
N SER A 194 22.32 24.91 -1.20
CA SER A 194 22.34 24.76 -2.65
C SER A 194 22.26 26.13 -3.32
N PRO A 195 22.98 26.37 -4.44
CA PRO A 195 22.80 27.57 -5.24
C PRO A 195 21.37 27.68 -5.81
N LEU A 196 20.61 26.59 -5.84
CA LEU A 196 19.25 26.54 -6.38
C LEU A 196 18.16 26.94 -5.37
N ILE A 197 18.50 27.34 -4.14
CA ILE A 197 17.51 27.60 -3.09
C ILE A 197 16.45 28.64 -3.50
N ALA A 198 16.84 29.71 -4.20
CA ALA A 198 15.89 30.73 -4.65
C ALA A 198 14.89 30.16 -5.66
N GLU A 199 15.36 29.40 -6.65
CA GLU A 199 14.52 28.74 -7.65
C GLU A 199 13.58 27.70 -6.99
N ALA A 200 14.11 26.93 -6.05
CA ALA A 200 13.34 25.95 -5.27
C ALA A 200 12.22 26.62 -4.46
N LEU A 201 12.49 27.74 -3.79
CA LEU A 201 11.48 28.47 -3.01
C LEU A 201 10.41 29.11 -3.88
N VAL A 202 10.80 29.69 -5.04
CA VAL A 202 9.84 30.23 -6.01
C VAL A 202 8.93 29.12 -6.53
N LEU A 203 9.50 27.99 -6.93
CA LEU A 203 8.71 26.88 -7.45
C LEU A 203 7.83 26.23 -6.38
N TRP A 204 8.32 26.15 -5.15
CA TRP A 204 7.52 25.76 -3.98
C TRP A 204 6.30 26.68 -3.82
N LEU A 205 6.49 28.00 -3.88
CA LEU A 205 5.42 28.98 -3.72
C LEU A 205 4.40 28.90 -4.87
N ILE A 206 4.87 28.75 -6.11
CA ILE A 206 4.01 28.57 -7.28
C ILE A 206 3.16 27.30 -7.11
N ALA A 207 3.79 26.16 -6.81
CA ALA A 207 3.10 24.89 -6.64
C ALA A 207 2.09 24.93 -5.48
N PHE A 208 2.45 25.58 -4.37
CA PHE A 208 1.57 25.83 -3.23
C PHE A 208 0.33 26.64 -3.65
N GLY A 209 0.54 27.77 -4.34
CA GLY A 209 -0.54 28.65 -4.78
C GLY A 209 -1.48 27.96 -5.76
N VAL A 210 -0.93 27.25 -6.76
CA VAL A 210 -1.71 26.51 -7.76
C VAL A 210 -2.56 25.42 -7.10
N ALA A 211 -1.95 24.56 -6.26
CA ALA A 211 -2.69 23.50 -5.58
C ALA A 211 -3.78 24.05 -4.64
N THR A 212 -3.48 25.13 -3.93
CA THR A 212 -4.45 25.83 -3.07
C THR A 212 -5.62 26.36 -3.90
N ALA A 213 -5.35 27.06 -5.01
CA ALA A 213 -6.39 27.65 -5.85
C ALA A 213 -7.31 26.59 -6.48
N ILE A 214 -6.74 25.49 -6.97
CA ILE A 214 -7.51 24.38 -7.57
C ILE A 214 -8.47 23.78 -6.54
N LEU A 215 -7.96 23.46 -5.34
CA LEU A 215 -8.74 22.73 -4.35
C LEU A 215 -9.67 23.64 -3.55
N ALA A 216 -9.25 24.88 -3.29
CA ALA A 216 -10.08 25.89 -2.67
C ALA A 216 -11.38 26.07 -3.46
N ARG A 217 -11.35 26.05 -4.80
CA ARG A 217 -12.53 26.24 -5.67
C ARG A 217 -13.58 25.13 -5.59
N ARG A 218 -13.23 23.91 -5.17
CA ARG A 218 -14.15 22.77 -5.12
C ARG A 218 -15.28 22.99 -4.08
N PRO A 219 -16.46 22.39 -4.23
CA PRO A 219 -17.48 22.41 -3.18
C PRO A 219 -17.01 21.60 -1.96
N ALA A 220 -17.37 22.07 -0.77
CA ALA A 220 -17.15 21.30 0.46
C ALA A 220 -18.41 20.50 0.78
N ALA A 221 -18.25 19.18 0.90
CA ALA A 221 -19.25 18.29 1.46
C ALA A 221 -19.11 18.32 2.99
N ALA A 222 -19.55 19.44 3.59
CA ALA A 222 -19.50 19.67 5.04
C ALA A 222 -20.66 20.57 5.45
N TRP A 223 -21.23 20.31 6.62
CA TRP A 223 -22.22 21.18 7.25
C TRP A 223 -21.51 22.03 8.30
N TYR A 224 -21.90 23.30 8.43
CA TYR A 224 -21.30 24.21 9.39
C TYR A 224 -22.36 24.70 10.37
N ASP A 225 -22.17 24.39 11.65
CA ASP A 225 -22.97 24.91 12.74
C ASP A 225 -22.31 26.18 13.30
N ARG A 226 -23.02 27.30 13.19
CA ARG A 226 -22.57 28.61 13.68
C ARG A 226 -22.68 28.77 15.19
N GLY A 227 -23.63 28.08 15.84
CA GLY A 227 -23.82 28.17 17.29
C GLY A 227 -22.62 27.60 18.03
N THR A 228 -22.08 26.48 17.53
CA THR A 228 -20.94 25.76 18.12
C THR A 228 -19.61 26.04 17.40
N ARG A 229 -19.61 26.72 16.25
CA ARG A 229 -18.45 26.98 15.38
C ARG A 229 -17.73 25.69 14.95
N THR A 230 -18.50 24.63 14.70
CA THR A 230 -18.00 23.32 14.28
C THR A 230 -18.50 22.91 12.90
N PHE A 231 -17.71 22.07 12.24
CA PHE A 231 -18.06 21.42 10.99
C PHE A 231 -18.37 19.95 11.20
N ASP A 232 -19.43 19.46 10.56
CA ASP A 232 -19.68 18.03 10.40
C ASP A 232 -19.03 17.57 9.10
N LEU A 233 -18.02 16.72 9.24
CA LEU A 233 -17.18 16.26 8.15
C LEU A 233 -17.42 14.78 7.91
N ALA A 234 -17.80 14.45 6.67
CA ALA A 234 -17.84 13.06 6.22
C ALA A 234 -16.42 12.44 6.22
N GLY A 235 -16.35 11.17 6.55
CA GLY A 235 -15.13 10.38 6.52
C GLY A 235 -14.46 10.40 5.14
N SER A 236 -13.13 10.53 5.11
CA SER A 236 -12.36 10.58 3.87
C SER A 236 -11.00 9.91 4.01
N TRP A 237 -10.63 9.10 3.03
CA TRP A 237 -9.29 8.50 2.91
C TRP A 237 -8.25 9.46 2.32
N ALA A 238 -8.69 10.57 1.73
CA ALA A 238 -7.79 11.53 1.08
C ALA A 238 -6.74 12.14 2.03
N PRO A 239 -7.05 12.50 3.29
CA PRO A 239 -6.04 12.93 4.25
C PRO A 239 -4.98 11.87 4.54
N LEU A 240 -5.36 10.59 4.67
CA LEU A 240 -4.38 9.50 4.87
C LEU A 240 -3.43 9.39 3.67
N ALA A 241 -3.98 9.36 2.46
CA ALA A 241 -3.17 9.30 1.24
C ALA A 241 -2.21 10.51 1.16
N LEU A 242 -2.67 11.70 1.54
CA LEU A 242 -1.85 12.91 1.52
C LEU A 242 -0.76 12.90 2.61
N PHE A 243 -1.06 12.46 3.83
CA PHE A 243 -0.06 12.29 4.89
C PHE A 243 1.02 11.30 4.48
N LEU A 244 0.63 10.16 3.89
CA LEU A 244 1.57 9.17 3.39
C LEU A 244 2.40 9.71 2.22
N ALA A 245 1.79 10.43 1.29
CA ALA A 245 2.52 11.06 0.18
C ALA A 245 3.56 12.08 0.68
N VAL A 246 3.18 12.97 1.61
CA VAL A 246 4.11 13.93 2.23
C VAL A 246 5.27 13.21 2.91
N PHE A 247 4.97 12.22 3.76
CA PHE A 247 5.97 11.47 4.49
C PHE A 247 6.93 10.75 3.54
N LEU A 248 6.41 10.00 2.56
CA LEU A 248 7.21 9.22 1.63
C LEU A 248 8.11 10.10 0.77
N THR A 249 7.59 11.21 0.23
CA THR A 249 8.41 12.13 -0.58
C THR A 249 9.50 12.77 0.28
N ARG A 250 9.17 13.23 1.49
CA ARG A 250 10.16 13.79 2.43
C ARG A 250 11.23 12.78 2.78
N TYR A 251 10.83 11.58 3.17
CA TYR A 251 11.75 10.51 3.54
C TYR A 251 12.65 10.12 2.37
N ALA A 252 12.10 9.94 1.16
CA ALA A 252 12.86 9.58 -0.03
C ALA A 252 13.88 10.67 -0.43
N VAL A 253 13.52 11.95 -0.36
CA VAL A 253 14.43 13.05 -0.66
C VAL A 253 15.53 13.14 0.41
N SER A 254 15.17 13.03 1.69
CA SER A 254 16.16 13.04 2.78
C SER A 254 17.14 11.87 2.69
N VAL A 255 16.66 10.66 2.37
CA VAL A 255 17.52 9.49 2.15
C VAL A 255 18.44 9.72 0.95
N GLN A 256 17.93 10.22 -0.17
CA GLN A 256 18.74 10.49 -1.35
C GLN A 256 19.81 11.56 -1.10
N LEU A 257 19.48 12.64 -0.39
CA LEU A 257 20.45 13.68 -0.01
C LEU A 257 21.47 13.20 1.02
N ALA A 258 21.10 12.27 1.90
CA ALA A 258 22.04 11.67 2.84
C ALA A 258 23.03 10.73 2.15
N LEU A 259 22.58 9.98 1.13
CA LEU A 259 23.43 9.08 0.35
C LEU A 259 24.24 9.80 -0.74
N HIS A 260 23.69 10.84 -1.34
CA HIS A 260 24.26 11.60 -2.46
C HIS A 260 24.04 13.12 -2.27
N PRO A 261 24.86 13.79 -1.44
CA PRO A 261 24.66 15.21 -1.11
C PRO A 261 24.67 16.16 -2.32
N LEU A 262 25.40 15.82 -3.38
CA LEU A 262 25.48 16.61 -4.62
C LEU A 262 24.14 16.74 -5.35
N LEU A 263 23.18 15.84 -5.12
CA LEU A 263 21.84 15.95 -5.70
C LEU A 263 21.11 17.24 -5.28
N ALA A 264 21.50 17.86 -4.17
CA ALA A 264 20.94 19.15 -3.76
C ALA A 264 21.23 20.27 -4.76
N GLU A 265 22.30 20.14 -5.56
CA GLU A 265 22.74 21.13 -6.55
C GLU A 265 22.22 20.80 -7.96
N GLU A 266 21.62 19.63 -8.15
CA GLU A 266 21.06 19.21 -9.44
C GLU A 266 19.62 19.73 -9.62
N ARG A 267 19.41 20.55 -10.66
CA ARG A 267 18.08 21.10 -10.99
C ARG A 267 17.02 20.01 -11.20
N ALA A 268 17.41 18.89 -11.81
CA ALA A 268 16.52 17.75 -12.09
C ALA A 268 16.01 17.08 -10.81
N PHE A 269 16.70 17.25 -9.68
CA PHE A 269 16.32 16.69 -8.39
C PHE A 269 15.67 17.74 -7.48
N ALA A 270 16.33 18.88 -7.28
CA ALA A 270 15.93 19.89 -6.30
C ALA A 270 14.59 20.57 -6.67
N LEU A 271 14.39 20.91 -7.95
CA LEU A 271 13.19 21.64 -8.37
C LEU A 271 11.91 20.79 -8.27
N PRO A 272 11.86 19.53 -8.77
CA PRO A 272 10.68 18.68 -8.58
C PRO A 272 10.40 18.39 -7.10
N ALA A 273 11.43 18.17 -6.28
CA ALA A 273 11.25 17.96 -4.84
C ALA A 273 10.62 19.18 -4.15
N ALA A 274 11.10 20.39 -4.45
CA ALA A 274 10.54 21.63 -3.92
C ALA A 274 9.10 21.87 -4.40
N ALA A 275 8.83 21.61 -5.69
CA ALA A 275 7.47 21.68 -6.25
C ALA A 275 6.50 20.72 -5.53
N LEU A 276 6.92 19.47 -5.28
CA LEU A 276 6.10 18.49 -4.56
C LEU A 276 5.81 18.93 -3.12
N TYR A 277 6.82 19.45 -2.40
CA TYR A 277 6.62 19.99 -1.05
C TYR A 277 5.63 21.17 -1.03
N GLY A 278 5.71 22.04 -2.04
CA GLY A 278 4.78 23.17 -2.20
C GLY A 278 3.37 22.69 -2.52
N ALA A 279 3.22 21.80 -3.52
CA ALA A 279 1.95 21.25 -3.94
C ALA A 279 1.21 20.54 -2.80
N PHE A 280 1.88 19.69 -2.02
CA PHE A 280 1.24 19.00 -0.89
C PHE A 280 0.76 19.98 0.18
N SER A 281 1.58 20.98 0.52
CA SER A 281 1.21 22.04 1.45
C SER A 281 0.00 22.83 0.94
N GLY A 282 -0.04 23.10 -0.37
CA GLY A 282 -1.14 23.79 -1.03
C GLY A 282 -2.44 22.97 -1.07
N VAL A 283 -2.36 21.64 -1.20
CA VAL A 283 -3.53 20.76 -1.08
C VAL A 283 -4.14 20.88 0.32
N PHE A 284 -3.34 20.87 1.39
CA PHE A 284 -3.87 21.09 2.74
C PHE A 284 -4.51 22.47 2.89
N ALA A 285 -3.82 23.52 2.43
CA ALA A 285 -4.33 24.89 2.50
C ALA A 285 -5.64 25.05 1.71
N GLY A 286 -5.73 24.51 0.51
CA GLY A 286 -6.94 24.53 -0.31
C GLY A 286 -8.13 23.82 0.33
N ARG A 287 -7.90 22.69 1.03
CA ARG A 287 -8.98 21.99 1.78
C ARG A 287 -9.53 22.84 2.92
N ALA A 288 -8.68 23.53 3.67
CA ALA A 288 -9.11 24.43 4.72
C ALA A 288 -9.77 25.70 4.18
N ALA A 289 -9.18 26.32 3.16
CA ALA A 289 -9.75 27.51 2.50
C ALA A 289 -11.19 27.24 2.03
N ARG A 290 -11.44 26.05 1.50
CA ARG A 290 -12.77 25.62 1.09
C ARG A 290 -13.79 25.58 2.24
N LEU A 291 -13.39 25.11 3.43
CA LEU A 291 -14.24 25.07 4.63
C LEU A 291 -14.44 26.47 5.22
N TRP A 292 -13.41 27.31 5.19
CA TRP A 292 -13.52 28.72 5.54
C TRP A 292 -14.53 29.48 4.67
N ARG A 293 -14.53 29.24 3.35
CA ARG A 293 -15.54 29.82 2.46
C ARG A 293 -16.97 29.44 2.85
N LEU A 294 -17.20 28.22 3.37
CA LEU A 294 -18.51 27.83 3.89
C LEU A 294 -18.88 28.62 5.16
N ALA A 295 -17.94 28.75 6.11
CA ALA A 295 -18.18 29.49 7.34
C ALA A 295 -18.52 30.97 7.09
N LEU A 296 -17.90 31.57 6.05
CA LEU A 296 -18.08 32.96 5.66
C LEU A 296 -19.35 33.25 4.82
N ARG A 297 -20.12 32.24 4.39
CA ARG A 297 -21.35 32.47 3.58
C ARG A 297 -22.43 33.20 4.38
N PRO A 298 -23.00 34.33 3.93
CA PRO A 298 -24.13 34.98 4.59
C PRO A 298 -25.35 34.05 4.71
N GLN A 299 -26.12 34.15 5.80
CA GLN A 299 -27.42 33.47 5.87
C GLN A 299 -28.44 34.21 4.99
N PRO A 300 -29.34 33.51 4.27
CA PRO A 300 -30.57 34.14 3.83
C PRO A 300 -31.34 34.56 5.09
N SER A 301 -31.60 35.86 5.22
CA SER A 301 -32.43 36.40 6.30
C SER A 301 -33.81 35.77 6.22
N LEU A 302 -34.26 35.08 7.28
CA LEU A 302 -35.64 34.59 7.44
C LEU A 302 -36.64 35.75 7.67
N ALA A 303 -36.35 36.97 7.22
CA ALA A 303 -37.10 38.19 7.51
C ALA A 303 -37.96 38.67 6.32
N ALA A 304 -38.48 37.76 5.52
CA ALA A 304 -39.48 38.07 4.50
C ALA A 304 -40.45 36.89 4.32
N ALA A 305 -41.33 36.70 5.28
CA ALA A 305 -42.58 35.95 5.15
C ALA A 305 -43.67 36.71 5.89
#